data_AF-A0ABD5Z0Q4-F1
#
_entry.id   AF-A0ABD5Z0Q4-F1
#
_cell.length_a   1.000
_cell.length_b   1.000
_cell.length_c   1.000
_cell.angle_alpha   90.00
_cell.angle_beta   90.00
_cell.angle_gamma   90.00
#
_symmetry.space_group_name_H-M   'P 1'
#
loop_
_entity.id
_entity.type
_entity.pdbx_description
1 polymer ?
#
loop_
_entity_poly.entity_id
_entity_poly.type
_entity_poly.pdbx_seq_one_letter_code
_entity_poly.pdbx_strand_id
1 'polypeptide(L)'
;MTDTLELPNGDVVDTDDVFLFNDYPFQFVPLDHEEYAFLLSPLYWGDSGMDVPFEDREELASQWGPESEGRLTAEEWAAWLDHARDDDRFGDAELDTVATELPLPASSTTERDDESSLATRVRRTLGI
;
A
#
# COMPACT_ATOMS: atom_id res chain seq x y z
N MET A 1 10.03 15.40 -15.99
CA MET A 1 9.49 14.20 -16.65
C MET A 1 9.10 13.29 -15.51
N THR A 2 7.86 12.80 -15.50
CA THR A 2 7.47 11.80 -14.52
C THR A 2 8.01 10.48 -15.04
N ASP A 3 8.90 9.86 -14.28
CA ASP A 3 9.42 8.54 -14.64
C ASP A 3 8.31 7.52 -14.47
N THR A 4 8.16 6.62 -15.43
CA THR A 4 7.06 5.67 -15.50
C THR A 4 7.58 4.28 -15.82
N LEU A 5 6.99 3.27 -15.20
CA LEU A 5 7.30 1.86 -15.39
C LEU A 5 6.10 1.15 -16.04
N GLU A 6 6.35 0.44 -17.14
CA GLU A 6 5.37 -0.47 -17.74
C GLU A 6 5.51 -1.84 -17.09
N LEU A 7 4.44 -2.30 -16.44
CA LEU A 7 4.34 -3.58 -15.76
C LEU A 7 4.11 -4.71 -16.77
N PRO A 8 4.48 -5.96 -16.44
CA PRO A 8 4.30 -7.12 -17.34
C PRO A 8 2.86 -7.42 -17.73
N ASN A 9 1.88 -6.96 -16.95
CA ASN A 9 0.46 -7.07 -17.25
C ASN A 9 -0.03 -6.02 -18.27
N GLY A 10 0.82 -5.06 -18.65
CA GLY A 10 0.53 -3.96 -19.58
C GLY A 10 0.08 -2.66 -18.92
N ASP A 11 -0.01 -2.61 -17.59
CA ASP A 11 -0.26 -1.36 -16.86
C ASP A 11 0.97 -0.46 -16.88
N VAL A 12 0.74 0.86 -16.79
CA VAL A 12 1.80 1.85 -16.62
C VAL A 12 1.58 2.55 -15.29
N VAL A 13 2.63 2.56 -14.48
CA VAL A 13 2.66 3.18 -13.14
C VAL A 13 3.74 4.23 -13.09
N ASP A 14 3.51 5.29 -12.31
CA ASP A 14 4.53 6.28 -11.97
C ASP A 14 4.97 6.17 -10.50
N THR A 15 5.82 7.09 -10.04
CA THR A 15 6.38 7.08 -8.69
C THR A 15 5.36 7.28 -7.57
N ASP A 16 4.18 7.82 -7.87
CA ASP A 16 3.07 8.02 -6.94
C ASP A 16 2.10 6.82 -6.95
N ASP A 17 2.15 6.00 -7.99
CA ASP A 17 1.26 4.85 -8.14
C ASP A 17 1.74 3.66 -7.31
N VAL A 18 0.80 3.04 -6.59
CA VAL A 18 1.01 1.79 -5.85
C VAL A 18 0.44 0.63 -6.66
N PHE A 19 1.19 -0.48 -6.71
CA PHE A 19 0.79 -1.70 -7.38
C PHE A 19 1.13 -2.94 -6.57
N LEU A 20 0.39 -4.04 -6.81
CA LEU A 20 0.59 -5.32 -6.16
C LEU A 20 1.67 -6.12 -6.91
N PHE A 21 2.76 -6.41 -6.22
CA PHE A 21 3.82 -7.29 -6.70
C PHE A 21 4.11 -8.34 -5.63
N ASN A 22 4.05 -9.61 -6.01
CA ASN A 22 4.30 -10.75 -5.10
C ASN A 22 3.45 -10.69 -3.81
N ASP A 23 2.14 -10.48 -3.95
CA ASP A 23 1.17 -10.37 -2.84
C ASP A 23 1.42 -9.19 -1.88
N TYR A 24 2.21 -8.19 -2.28
CA TYR A 24 2.51 -7.03 -1.44
C TYR A 24 2.45 -5.70 -2.22
N PRO A 25 2.03 -4.59 -1.59
CA PRO A 25 2.02 -3.27 -2.22
C PRO A 25 3.43 -2.67 -2.31
N PHE A 26 3.83 -2.33 -3.54
CA PHE A 26 5.09 -1.68 -3.86
C PHE A 26 4.87 -0.36 -4.61
N GLN A 27 5.86 0.51 -4.50
CA GLN A 27 6.01 1.74 -5.27
C GLN A 27 7.25 1.66 -6.15
N PHE A 28 7.14 2.26 -7.33
CA PHE A 28 8.25 2.38 -8.27
C PHE A 28 9.15 3.57 -7.89
N VAL A 29 10.45 3.32 -7.77
CA VAL A 29 11.45 4.36 -7.53
C VAL A 29 12.52 4.32 -8.62
N PRO A 30 12.56 5.31 -9.53
CA PRO A 30 13.58 5.39 -10.56
C PRO A 30 14.95 5.64 -9.92
N LEU A 31 15.98 4.99 -10.45
CA LEU A 31 17.35 5.16 -10.01
C LEU A 31 18.20 5.74 -11.13
N ASP A 32 19.09 6.66 -10.76
CA ASP A 32 20.18 7.11 -11.62
C ASP A 32 21.44 6.28 -11.28
N HIS A 33 21.40 4.98 -11.58
CA HIS A 33 22.48 4.04 -11.29
C HIS A 33 22.96 3.32 -12.56
N GLU A 34 24.24 2.93 -12.58
CA GLU A 34 24.89 2.35 -13.76
C GLU A 34 24.47 0.89 -14.01
N GLU A 35 24.09 0.18 -12.94
CA GLU A 35 23.72 -1.24 -12.95
C GLU A 35 22.21 -1.48 -12.78
N TYR A 36 21.48 -0.51 -12.22
CA TYR A 36 20.07 -0.66 -11.89
C TYR A 36 19.27 0.51 -12.45
N ALA A 37 18.24 0.22 -13.25
CA ALA A 37 17.36 1.26 -13.77
C ALA A 37 16.39 1.77 -12.70
N PHE A 38 15.94 0.91 -11.79
CA PHE A 38 14.98 1.29 -10.73
C PHE A 38 14.99 0.30 -9.57
N LEU A 39 14.28 0.64 -8.50
CA LEU A 39 13.94 -0.27 -7.42
C LEU A 39 12.45 -0.26 -7.12
N LEU A 40 11.97 -1.34 -6.52
CA LEU A 40 10.64 -1.41 -5.93
C LEU A 40 10.75 -1.26 -4.42
N SER A 41 10.09 -0.23 -3.89
CA SER A 41 10.06 0.04 -2.45
C SER A 41 8.72 -0.41 -1.87
N PRO A 42 8.71 -1.27 -0.83
CA PRO A 42 7.47 -1.66 -0.17
C PRO A 42 6.89 -0.47 0.60
N LEU A 43 5.55 -0.29 0.56
CA LEU A 43 4.90 0.82 1.28
C LEU A 43 5.20 0.83 2.78
N TYR A 44 5.31 -0.36 3.36
CA TYR A 44 5.70 -0.55 4.74
C TYR A 44 6.38 -1.91 4.86
N TRP A 45 7.52 -2.01 5.52
CA TRP A 45 8.12 -3.31 5.88
C TRP A 45 8.96 -3.10 7.14
N GLY A 46 8.32 -2.61 8.19
CA GLY A 46 8.99 -2.18 9.42
C GLY A 46 10.18 -1.23 9.19
N ASP A 47 11.20 -1.32 10.06
CA ASP A 47 12.45 -0.53 9.97
C ASP A 47 13.44 -1.07 8.91
N SER A 48 13.08 -2.15 8.20
CA SER A 48 14.05 -2.91 7.42
C SER A 48 14.08 -2.62 5.92
N GLY A 49 13.12 -1.83 5.40
CA GLY A 49 13.13 -1.24 4.05
C GLY A 49 13.82 -2.10 2.99
N MET A 50 13.25 -3.25 2.62
CA MET A 50 13.82 -4.11 1.58
C MET A 50 13.43 -3.59 0.20
N ASP A 51 14.09 -2.50 -0.19
CA ASP A 51 14.08 -2.04 -1.57
C ASP A 51 14.66 -3.13 -2.47
N VAL A 52 13.93 -3.52 -3.52
CA VAL A 52 14.36 -4.55 -4.46
C VAL A 52 14.86 -3.85 -5.73
N PRO A 53 16.17 -3.82 -5.99
CA PRO A 53 16.71 -3.24 -7.22
C PRO A 53 16.46 -4.16 -8.41
N PHE A 54 16.21 -3.55 -9.57
CA PHE A 54 16.05 -4.23 -10.85
C PHE A 54 16.97 -3.60 -11.89
N GLU A 55 17.68 -4.43 -12.66
CA GLU A 55 18.51 -3.98 -13.78
C GLU A 55 17.62 -3.32 -14.84
N ASP A 56 16.51 -3.99 -15.19
CA ASP A 56 15.59 -3.56 -16.22
C ASP A 56 14.17 -4.15 -16.02
N ARG A 57 13.21 -3.64 -16.79
CA ARG A 57 11.84 -4.18 -16.89
C ARG A 57 11.77 -5.65 -17.31
N GLU A 58 12.77 -6.16 -18.05
CA GLU A 58 12.84 -7.58 -18.41
C GLU A 58 13.12 -8.45 -17.18
N GLU A 59 13.92 -7.95 -16.24
CA GLU A 59 14.17 -8.64 -14.97
C GLU A 59 12.92 -8.65 -14.10
N LEU A 60 12.22 -7.52 -14.02
CA LEU A 60 10.92 -7.44 -13.35
C LEU A 60 9.93 -8.47 -13.92
N ALA A 61 9.85 -8.58 -15.25
CA ALA A 61 9.00 -9.57 -15.91
C ALA A 61 9.40 -11.01 -15.59
N SER A 62 10.69 -11.30 -15.44
CA SER A 62 11.20 -12.61 -15.03
C SER A 62 10.80 -12.95 -13.59
N GLN A 63 10.78 -11.97 -12.71
CA GLN A 63 10.38 -12.12 -11.31
C GLN A 63 8.86 -11.97 -11.08
N TRP A 64 8.09 -11.70 -12.14
CA TRP A 64 6.64 -11.51 -12.06
C TRP A 64 5.93 -12.83 -11.72
N GLY A 65 5.65 -13.01 -10.42
CA GLY A 65 4.96 -14.18 -9.91
C GLY A 65 3.46 -14.19 -10.24
N PRO A 66 2.78 -15.35 -10.10
CA PRO A 66 1.33 -15.44 -10.29
C PRO A 66 0.52 -14.62 -9.28
N GLU A 67 1.16 -14.22 -8.18
CA GLU A 67 0.61 -13.37 -7.10
C GLU A 67 0.82 -11.87 -7.39
N SER A 68 1.31 -11.52 -8.58
CA SER A 68 1.51 -10.13 -9.01
C SER A 68 0.37 -9.71 -9.94
N GLU A 69 -0.49 -8.82 -9.44
CA GLU A 69 -1.67 -8.33 -10.19
C GLU A 69 -1.43 -6.95 -10.82
N GLY A 70 -0.43 -6.20 -10.35
CA GLY A 70 -0.12 -4.87 -10.84
C GLY A 70 -1.08 -3.82 -10.27
N ARG A 71 -1.63 -2.94 -11.10
CA ARG A 71 -2.41 -1.80 -10.59
C ARG A 71 -3.81 -2.26 -10.18
N LEU A 72 -4.08 -2.24 -8.87
CA LEU A 72 -5.40 -2.53 -8.33
C LEU A 72 -6.25 -1.26 -8.24
N THR A 73 -7.56 -1.43 -8.40
CA THR A 73 -8.56 -0.40 -8.10
C THR A 73 -8.72 -0.22 -6.60
N ALA A 74 -9.37 0.88 -6.20
CA ALA A 74 -9.66 1.19 -4.81
C ALA A 74 -10.45 0.08 -4.08
N GLU A 75 -11.38 -0.58 -4.80
CA GLU A 75 -12.19 -1.68 -4.27
C GLU A 75 -11.36 -2.96 -4.10
N GLU A 76 -10.47 -3.25 -5.04
CA GLU A 76 -9.54 -4.38 -4.97
C GLU A 76 -8.52 -4.20 -3.84
N TRP A 77 -8.01 -2.98 -3.63
CA TRP A 77 -7.16 -2.66 -2.48
C TRP A 77 -7.89 -2.86 -1.15
N ALA A 78 -9.16 -2.47 -1.07
CA ALA A 78 -9.96 -2.69 0.13
C ALA A 78 -10.17 -4.19 0.40
N ALA A 79 -10.40 -4.98 -0.64
CA ALA A 79 -10.52 -6.44 -0.54
C ALA A 79 -9.19 -7.10 -0.15
N TRP A 80 -8.07 -6.64 -0.72
CA TRP A 80 -6.73 -7.11 -0.36
C TRP A 80 -6.44 -6.82 1.12
N LEU A 81 -6.74 -5.62 1.62
CA LEU A 81 -6.56 -5.29 3.03
C LEU A 81 -7.42 -6.15 3.95
N ASP A 82 -8.66 -6.46 3.57
CA ASP A 82 -9.54 -7.35 4.34
C ASP A 82 -8.94 -8.76 4.44
N HIS A 83 -8.44 -9.28 3.32
CA HIS A 83 -7.76 -10.58 3.27
C HIS A 83 -6.44 -10.57 4.07
N ALA A 84 -5.64 -9.51 3.92
CA ALA A 84 -4.37 -9.35 4.63
C ALA A 84 -4.57 -9.24 6.15
N ARG A 85 -5.70 -8.68 6.62
CA ARG A 85 -6.03 -8.62 8.06
C ARG A 85 -6.36 -9.97 8.68
N ASP A 86 -6.84 -10.93 7.88
CA ASP A 86 -7.07 -12.31 8.33
C ASP A 86 -5.79 -13.17 8.24
N ASP A 87 -4.73 -12.64 7.62
CA ASP A 87 -3.48 -13.36 7.38
C ASP A 87 -2.44 -13.05 8.47
N ASP A 88 -2.00 -14.09 9.19
CA ASP A 88 -1.00 -13.98 10.26
C ASP A 88 0.37 -13.44 9.79
N ARG A 89 0.63 -13.33 8.48
CA ARG A 89 1.85 -12.74 7.92
C ARG A 89 1.94 -11.24 8.18
N PHE A 90 0.81 -10.55 8.31
CA PHE A 90 0.76 -9.10 8.42
C PHE A 90 0.34 -8.66 9.82
N GLY A 91 0.95 -7.57 10.30
CA GLY A 91 0.55 -6.97 11.58
C GLY A 91 -0.56 -5.94 11.40
N ASP A 92 -1.50 -5.83 12.34
CA ASP A 92 -2.57 -4.81 12.30
C ASP A 92 -2.01 -3.38 12.13
N ALA A 93 -0.89 -3.06 12.80
CA ALA A 93 -0.26 -1.74 12.73
C ALA A 93 0.42 -1.46 11.38
N GLU A 94 0.94 -2.51 10.75
CA GLU A 94 1.49 -2.44 9.39
C GLU A 94 0.36 -2.16 8.39
N LEU A 95 -0.73 -2.92 8.49
CA LEU A 95 -1.88 -2.76 7.60
C LEU A 95 -2.60 -1.42 7.78
N ASP A 96 -2.67 -0.85 8.99
CA ASP A 96 -3.21 0.50 9.24
C ASP A 96 -2.37 1.58 8.56
N THR A 97 -1.04 1.38 8.54
CA THR A 97 -0.10 2.28 7.85
C THR A 97 -0.24 2.17 6.34
N VAL A 98 -0.22 0.94 5.81
CA VAL A 98 -0.43 0.68 4.38
C VAL A 98 -1.78 1.25 3.90
N ALA A 99 -2.85 1.06 4.69
CA ALA A 99 -4.18 1.57 4.36
C ALA A 99 -4.24 3.11 4.28
N THR A 100 -3.33 3.84 4.93
CA THR A 100 -3.26 5.30 4.86
C THR A 100 -2.70 5.79 3.52
N GLU A 101 -1.78 5.04 2.93
CA GLU A 101 -1.12 5.39 1.66
C GLU A 101 -1.86 4.81 0.44
N LEU A 102 -2.68 3.77 0.62
CA LEU A 102 -3.43 3.17 -0.46
C LEU A 102 -4.58 4.08 -0.96
N PRO A 103 -4.88 4.07 -2.28
CA PRO A 103 -5.97 4.83 -2.86
C PRO A 103 -7.33 4.17 -2.59
N LEU A 104 -7.69 4.05 -1.31
CA LEU A 104 -8.95 3.43 -0.87
C LEU A 104 -10.15 4.36 -1.15
N PRO A 105 -11.37 3.80 -1.36
CA PRO A 105 -12.56 4.63 -1.44
C PRO A 105 -12.73 5.39 -0.13
N ALA A 106 -13.26 6.62 -0.19
CA ALA A 106 -13.40 7.55 0.94
C ALA A 106 -14.29 7.06 2.11
N SER A 107 -14.68 5.79 2.14
CA SER A 107 -15.51 5.16 3.15
C SER A 107 -14.72 4.41 4.24
N SER A 108 -13.39 4.45 4.20
CA SER A 108 -12.53 3.75 5.17
C SER A 108 -11.62 4.66 5.97
N THR A 109 -11.89 5.97 6.02
CA THR A 109 -11.52 6.72 7.23
C THR A 109 -12.35 6.11 8.33
N THR A 110 -11.74 5.19 9.06
CA THR A 110 -12.10 4.79 10.40
C THR A 110 -12.68 6.01 11.11
N GLU A 111 -14.02 6.11 11.10
CA GLU A 111 -14.75 6.50 12.29
C GLU A 111 -14.36 5.46 13.34
N ARG A 112 -13.14 5.61 13.87
CA ARG A 112 -12.93 5.51 15.30
C ARG A 112 -13.83 6.63 15.80
N ASP A 113 -15.13 6.31 15.91
CA ASP A 113 -15.94 6.73 17.03
C ASP A 113 -15.08 6.37 18.23
N ASP A 114 -14.20 7.31 18.54
CA ASP A 114 -13.56 7.41 19.80
C ASP A 114 -14.74 7.46 20.75
N GLU A 115 -15.02 6.32 21.37
CA GLU A 115 -15.83 6.16 22.56
C GLU A 115 -15.19 6.96 23.73
N SER A 116 -14.68 8.15 23.47
CA SER A 116 -14.76 9.30 24.35
C SER A 116 -16.23 9.72 24.48
N SER A 117 -16.98 8.81 25.11
CA SER A 117 -18.26 8.97 25.79
C SER A 117 -18.14 9.99 26.95
N LEU A 118 -17.60 11.17 26.65
CA LEU A 118 -17.40 12.30 27.56
C LEU A 118 -18.22 13.52 27.13
N ALA A 119 -18.64 13.61 25.87
CA ALA A 119 -19.59 14.64 25.42
C ALA A 119 -21.02 14.40 25.99
N THR A 120 -21.38 13.15 26.29
CA THR A 120 -22.70 12.81 26.87
C THR A 120 -22.73 12.92 28.41
N ARG A 121 -21.58 13.02 29.10
CA ARG A 121 -21.54 13.01 30.57
C ARG A 121 -21.52 14.37 31.26
N VAL A 122 -21.25 15.47 30.54
CA VAL A 122 -21.20 16.82 31.15
C VAL A 122 -22.53 17.58 31.06
N ARG A 123 -23.59 16.98 30.50
CA ARG A 123 -24.93 17.62 30.45
C ARG A 123 -25.96 17.04 31.43
N ARG A 124 -25.57 16.07 32.28
CA ARG A 124 -26.45 15.41 33.27
C ARG A 124 -25.95 15.51 34.73
N THR A 125 -25.05 16.44 35.04
CA THR A 125 -24.63 16.76 36.41
C THR A 125 -24.91 18.20 36.82
N LEU A 126 -25.51 19.00 35.94
CA LEU A 126 -26.05 20.33 36.23
C LEU A 126 -27.46 20.47 35.61
N GLY A 127 -28.36 19.56 35.98
CA GLY A 127 -29.80 19.87 36.08
C GLY A 127 -30.04 20.54 37.44
N ILE A 128 -30.92 21.51 37.65
CA ILE A 128 -32.35 21.51 37.31
C ILE A 128 -32.96 20.11 37.27
#